data_AF-A0A8T3M6V0-F1
#
_entry.id   AF-A0A8T3M6V0-F1
#
_cell.length_a   1.000
_cell.length_b   1.000
_cell.length_c   1.000
_cell.angle_alpha   90.00
_cell.angle_beta   90.00
_cell.angle_gamma   90.00
#
_symmetry.space_group_name_H-M   'P 1'
#
loop_
_entity.id
_entity.type
_entity.pdbx_description
1 polymer ?
#
loop_
_entity_poly.entity_id
_entity_poly.type
_entity_poly.pdbx_seq_one_letter_code
_entity_poly.pdbx_strand_id
1 'polypeptide(L)'
;MTDPLALDPVLAPSDRSTAVPTSTPAPARAHDEAYDAWFERFEAHLAAGGTVESTDAMPDEYRTAVLRFVEMHANSELMGVLPEREWLMRAPTLRRKLALTAKVQDEVGHAQLLYRVAEDLGKPREAMFDDLLAGNTKFHNVFH
;
A
#
# COMPACT_ATOMS: atom_id res chain seq x y z
N MET A 1 1.33 35.67 8.77
CA MET A 1 2.33 34.79 8.13
C MET A 1 1.82 33.38 8.34
N THR A 2 1.02 32.89 7.39
CA THR A 2 0.48 31.53 7.40
C THR A 2 1.60 30.57 6.99
N ASP A 3 1.76 29.49 7.75
CA ASP A 3 2.75 28.45 7.48
C ASP A 3 2.46 27.81 6.11
N PRO A 4 3.38 27.91 5.13
CA PRO A 4 3.17 27.37 3.78
C PRO A 4 3.17 25.83 3.71
N LEU A 5 3.33 25.11 4.84
CA LEU A 5 3.25 23.65 4.93
C LEU A 5 2.06 23.14 5.78
N ALA A 6 1.25 24.04 6.36
CA ALA A 6 0.03 23.65 7.05
C ALA A 6 -1.08 23.36 6.02
N LEU A 7 -1.05 22.18 5.41
CA LEU A 7 -2.19 21.67 4.64
C LEU A 7 -3.23 21.14 5.63
N ASP A 8 -4.41 21.75 5.63
CA ASP A 8 -5.57 21.16 6.32
C ASP A 8 -5.82 19.75 5.77
N PRO A 9 -6.10 18.75 6.63
CA PRO A 9 -6.41 17.41 6.18
C PRO A 9 -7.62 17.44 5.24
N VAL A 10 -7.45 16.86 4.04
CA VAL A 10 -8.40 16.94 2.91
C VAL A 10 -9.80 16.37 3.25
N LEU A 11 -9.92 15.52 4.28
CA LEU A 11 -11.20 14.95 4.71
C LEU A 11 -11.37 15.07 6.23
N ALA A 12 -12.57 15.48 6.64
CA ALA A 12 -12.97 15.51 8.05
C ALA A 12 -12.99 14.09 8.64
N PRO A 13 -12.80 13.90 9.96
CA PRO A 13 -12.83 12.58 10.59
C PRO A 13 -14.10 11.76 10.31
N SER A 14 -15.23 12.43 10.08
CA SER A 14 -16.52 11.83 9.68
C SER A 14 -16.57 11.29 8.25
N ASP A 15 -15.66 11.78 7.40
CA ASP A 15 -15.65 11.55 5.96
C ASP A 15 -14.51 10.59 5.56
N ARG A 16 -13.72 10.14 6.54
CA ARG A 16 -12.78 9.04 6.41
C ARG A 16 -13.59 7.75 6.35
N SER A 17 -13.16 6.80 5.50
CA SER A 17 -13.85 5.51 5.35
C SER A 17 -14.16 4.89 6.71
N THR A 18 -15.45 4.81 7.03
CA THR A 18 -15.99 4.08 8.18
C THR A 18 -16.37 2.67 7.77
N ALA A 19 -15.68 2.09 6.77
CA ALA A 19 -16.05 0.80 6.21
C ALA A 19 -16.29 -0.20 7.34
N VAL A 20 -17.56 -0.56 7.51
CA VAL A 20 -17.96 -1.62 8.41
C VAL A 20 -17.34 -2.87 7.81
N PRO A 21 -16.51 -3.63 8.53
CA PRO A 21 -15.97 -4.86 8.00
C PRO A 21 -17.14 -5.75 7.60
N THR A 22 -17.29 -6.01 6.31
CA THR A 22 -18.35 -6.86 5.75
C THR A 22 -18.06 -8.35 5.97
N SER A 23 -16.95 -8.67 6.61
CA SER A 23 -16.44 -10.00 6.86
C SER A 23 -16.29 -10.24 8.37
N THR A 24 -16.33 -11.51 8.75
CA THR A 24 -15.94 -11.94 10.09
C THR A 24 -14.49 -11.51 10.35
N PRO A 25 -14.18 -10.85 11.48
CA PRO A 25 -12.82 -10.45 11.81
C PRO A 25 -11.90 -11.67 11.98
N ALA A 26 -10.60 -11.49 11.72
CA ALA A 26 -9.65 -12.58 11.89
C ALA A 26 -9.60 -13.04 13.36
N PRO A 27 -9.34 -14.34 13.63
CA PRO A 27 -9.37 -14.87 14.98
C PRO A 27 -8.27 -14.20 15.83
N ALA A 28 -8.65 -13.58 16.95
CA ALA A 28 -7.70 -13.12 17.95
C ALA A 28 -7.02 -14.30 18.65
N ARG A 29 -5.76 -14.11 19.05
CA ARG A 29 -5.04 -15.07 19.88
C ARG A 29 -5.48 -14.95 21.34
N ALA A 30 -5.88 -16.05 21.96
CA ALA A 30 -6.17 -16.06 23.40
C ALA A 30 -4.85 -16.10 24.21
N HIS A 31 -4.88 -15.55 25.43
CA HIS A 31 -3.67 -15.40 26.27
C HIS A 31 -2.93 -16.72 26.52
N ASP A 32 -3.67 -17.78 26.83
CA ASP A 32 -3.10 -19.10 27.18
C ASP A 32 -2.92 -20.02 25.97
N GLU A 33 -3.06 -19.47 24.78
CA GLU A 33 -3.07 -20.24 23.55
C GLU A 33 -1.67 -20.36 22.95
N ALA A 34 -1.31 -21.60 22.59
CA ALA A 34 -0.11 -21.87 21.81
C ALA A 34 -0.17 -21.13 20.46
N TYR A 35 0.97 -20.56 20.04
CA TYR A 35 1.07 -19.80 18.79
C TYR A 35 0.64 -20.64 17.58
N ASP A 36 1.10 -21.88 17.49
CA ASP A 36 0.82 -22.78 16.36
C ASP A 36 -0.69 -23.07 16.24
N ALA A 37 -1.38 -23.28 17.36
CA ALA A 37 -2.82 -23.52 17.37
C ALA A 37 -3.62 -22.27 16.90
N TRP A 38 -3.14 -21.08 17.25
CA TRP A 38 -3.73 -19.83 16.77
C TRP A 38 -3.45 -19.62 15.28
N PHE A 39 -2.22 -19.92 14.84
CA PHE A 39 -1.80 -19.85 13.46
C PHE A 39 -2.66 -20.76 12.56
N GLU A 40 -2.91 -22.00 12.98
CA GLU A 40 -3.80 -22.93 12.25
C GLU A 40 -5.22 -22.38 12.10
N ARG A 41 -5.78 -21.72 13.13
CA ARG A 41 -7.08 -21.05 13.01
C ARG A 41 -7.05 -19.85 12.08
N PHE A 42 -5.97 -19.08 12.11
CA PHE A 42 -5.78 -17.96 11.20
C PHE A 42 -5.70 -18.44 9.74
N GLU A 43 -4.97 -19.52 9.47
CA GLU A 43 -4.94 -20.15 8.14
C GLU A 43 -6.31 -20.70 7.73
N ALA A 44 -7.04 -21.34 8.63
CA ALA A 44 -8.38 -21.84 8.36
C ALA A 44 -9.36 -20.70 8.03
N HIS A 45 -9.24 -19.54 8.69
CA HIS A 45 -10.00 -18.33 8.38
C HIS A 45 -9.72 -17.84 6.96
N LEU A 46 -8.45 -17.75 6.57
CA LEU A 46 -8.06 -17.38 5.21
C LEU A 46 -8.56 -18.40 4.16
N ALA A 47 -8.41 -19.70 4.43
CA ALA A 47 -8.86 -20.76 3.55
C ALA A 47 -10.38 -20.78 3.34
N ALA A 48 -11.15 -20.29 4.32
CA ALA A 48 -12.59 -20.11 4.22
C ALA A 48 -13.01 -18.83 3.45
N GLY A 49 -12.05 -18.05 2.95
CA GLY A 49 -12.29 -16.77 2.26
C GLY A 49 -12.48 -15.59 3.20
N GLY A 50 -12.09 -15.73 4.48
CA GLY A 50 -12.08 -14.62 5.42
C GLY A 50 -11.09 -13.53 5.02
N THR A 51 -11.42 -12.27 5.28
CA THR A 51 -10.49 -11.15 5.11
C THR A 51 -9.81 -10.83 6.43
N VAL A 52 -8.67 -10.12 6.35
CA VAL A 52 -7.89 -9.68 7.50
C VAL A 52 -7.73 -8.18 7.38
N GLU A 53 -8.23 -7.45 8.37
CA GLU A 53 -8.08 -6.00 8.44
C GLU A 53 -6.76 -5.63 9.13
N SER A 54 -6.24 -4.42 8.91
CA SER A 54 -4.97 -3.97 9.49
C SER A 54 -4.96 -3.96 11.03
N THR A 55 -6.15 -3.74 11.62
CA THR A 55 -6.41 -3.75 13.07
C THR A 55 -6.56 -5.15 13.66
N ASP A 56 -6.69 -6.18 12.83
CA ASP A 56 -6.87 -7.54 13.31
C ASP A 56 -5.56 -8.12 13.85
N ALA A 57 -5.68 -9.08 14.76
CA ALA A 57 -4.56 -9.92 15.13
C ALA A 57 -4.14 -10.77 13.93
N MET A 58 -2.86 -10.72 13.58
CA MET A 58 -2.28 -11.52 12.49
C MET A 58 -0.87 -11.97 12.87
N PRO A 59 -0.43 -13.17 12.42
CA PRO A 59 0.93 -13.66 12.63
C PRO A 59 2.00 -12.66 12.15
N ASP A 60 3.12 -12.55 12.87
CA ASP A 60 4.18 -11.60 12.55
C ASP A 60 4.83 -11.91 11.20
N GLU A 61 4.98 -13.19 10.86
CA GLU A 61 5.50 -13.64 9.57
C GLU A 61 4.55 -13.24 8.43
N TYR A 62 3.23 -13.36 8.67
CA TYR A 62 2.22 -12.95 7.70
C TYR A 62 2.25 -11.44 7.48
N ARG A 63 2.22 -10.64 8.56
CA ARG A 63 2.32 -9.18 8.49
C ARG A 63 3.56 -8.74 7.72
N THR A 64 4.72 -9.32 8.04
CA THR A 64 5.99 -9.01 7.39
C THR A 64 5.98 -9.34 5.91
N ALA A 65 5.41 -10.50 5.53
CA ALA A 65 5.31 -10.91 4.13
C ALA A 65 4.39 -10.00 3.32
N VAL A 66 3.20 -9.68 3.85
CA VAL A 66 2.25 -8.76 3.20
C VAL A 66 2.85 -7.37 3.08
N LEU A 67 3.50 -6.85 4.12
CA LEU A 67 4.15 -5.55 4.10
C LEU A 67 5.20 -5.48 3.00
N ARG A 68 6.10 -6.48 2.91
CA ARG A 68 7.12 -6.54 1.86
C ARG A 68 6.51 -6.59 0.46
N PHE A 69 5.43 -7.34 0.28
CA PHE A 69 4.73 -7.44 -0.99
C PHE A 69 4.09 -6.11 -1.39
N VAL A 70 3.32 -5.49 -0.49
CA VAL A 70 2.64 -4.21 -0.73
C VAL A 70 3.66 -3.09 -0.97
N GLU A 71 4.75 -3.04 -0.22
CA GLU A 71 5.84 -2.07 -0.42
C GLU A 71 6.47 -2.24 -1.81
N MET A 72 6.83 -3.47 -2.20
CA MET A 72 7.38 -3.73 -3.54
C MET A 72 6.38 -3.33 -4.65
N HIS A 73 5.09 -3.52 -4.42
CA HIS A 73 4.05 -3.15 -5.37
C HIS A 73 3.93 -1.64 -5.49
N ALA A 74 3.89 -0.92 -4.36
CA ALA A 74 3.89 0.54 -4.32
C ALA A 74 5.12 1.13 -5.03
N ASN A 75 6.30 0.55 -4.77
CA ASN A 75 7.54 0.94 -5.44
C ASN A 75 7.44 0.72 -6.96
N SER A 76 6.77 -0.34 -7.41
CA SER A 76 6.64 -0.64 -8.83
C SER A 76 5.74 0.35 -9.57
N GLU A 77 4.58 0.68 -9.01
CA GLU A 77 3.70 1.73 -9.56
C GLU A 77 4.45 3.09 -9.62
N LEU A 78 5.19 3.42 -8.56
CA LEU A 78 5.96 4.67 -8.52
C LEU A 78 7.12 4.68 -9.53
N MET A 79 7.90 3.61 -9.60
CA MET A 79 9.06 3.54 -10.51
C MET A 79 8.61 3.45 -11.97
N GLY A 80 7.44 2.88 -12.25
CA GLY A 80 6.86 2.80 -13.59
C GLY A 80 6.57 4.16 -14.23
N VAL A 81 6.36 5.21 -13.44
CA VAL A 81 6.11 6.56 -13.99
C VAL A 81 7.38 7.24 -14.53
N LEU A 82 8.55 6.85 -14.05
CA LEU A 82 9.83 7.48 -14.43
C LEU A 82 10.20 7.29 -15.91
N PRO A 83 10.14 6.08 -16.50
CA PRO A 83 10.40 5.91 -17.93
C PRO A 83 9.33 6.60 -18.79
N GLU A 84 8.07 6.64 -18.34
CA GLU A 84 6.98 7.27 -19.09
C GLU A 84 7.08 8.81 -19.10
N ARG A 85 7.64 9.41 -18.04
CA ARG A 85 7.86 10.86 -17.93
C ARG A 85 8.65 11.42 -19.12
N GLU A 86 9.63 10.68 -19.63
CA GLU A 86 10.44 11.12 -20.78
C GLU A 86 9.60 11.32 -22.04
N TRP A 87 8.57 10.50 -22.23
CA TRP A 87 7.68 10.54 -23.40
C TRP A 87 6.57 11.57 -23.27
N LEU A 88 6.24 12.03 -22.07
CA LEU A 88 5.15 12.98 -21.83
C LEU A 88 5.33 14.27 -22.63
N MET A 89 6.57 14.80 -22.70
CA MET A 89 6.86 16.00 -23.49
C MET A 89 6.96 15.72 -25.00
N ARG A 90 7.26 14.48 -25.39
CA ARG A 90 7.51 14.04 -26.77
C ARG A 90 6.31 13.34 -27.43
N ALA A 91 5.17 13.26 -26.76
CA ALA A 91 3.99 12.60 -27.28
C ALA A 91 3.58 13.17 -28.66
N PRO A 92 3.32 12.33 -29.67
CA PRO A 92 3.18 12.76 -31.07
C PRO A 92 1.91 13.56 -31.35
N THR A 93 0.90 13.45 -30.48
CA THR A 93 -0.36 14.19 -30.58
C THR A 93 -0.84 14.61 -29.20
N LEU A 94 -1.66 15.66 -29.13
CA LEU A 94 -2.28 16.10 -27.87
C LEU A 94 -3.15 15.00 -27.24
N ARG A 95 -3.85 14.20 -28.06
CA ARG A 95 -4.66 13.07 -27.56
C ARG A 95 -3.79 12.03 -26.87
N ARG A 96 -2.61 11.69 -27.43
CA ARG A 96 -1.67 10.76 -26.79
C ARG A 96 -1.03 11.36 -25.54
N LYS A 97 -0.72 12.66 -25.55
CA LYS A 97 -0.22 13.37 -24.37
C LYS A 97 -1.21 13.33 -23.21
N LEU A 98 -2.49 13.60 -23.49
CA LEU A 98 -3.55 13.54 -22.48
C LEU A 98 -3.70 12.13 -21.89
N ALA A 99 -3.75 11.12 -22.76
CA ALA A 99 -3.87 9.73 -22.30
C ALA A 99 -2.67 9.28 -21.45
N LEU A 100 -1.44 9.62 -21.87
CA LEU A 100 -0.23 9.31 -21.10
C LEU A 100 -0.18 10.05 -19.76
N THR A 101 -0.59 11.32 -19.74
CA THR A 101 -0.64 12.11 -18.49
C THR A 101 -1.66 11.53 -17.51
N ALA A 102 -2.85 11.15 -18.00
CA ALA A 102 -3.87 10.50 -17.18
C ALA A 102 -3.37 9.17 -16.60
N LYS A 103 -2.73 8.32 -17.43
CA LYS A 103 -2.12 7.07 -16.95
C LYS A 103 -1.09 7.32 -15.85
N VAL A 104 -0.15 8.24 -16.07
CA VAL A 104 0.89 8.57 -15.08
C VAL A 104 0.26 9.07 -13.78
N GLN A 105 -0.79 9.88 -13.87
CA GLN A 105 -1.54 10.34 -12.69
C GLN A 105 -2.16 9.17 -11.91
N ASP A 106 -2.79 8.21 -12.61
CA ASP A 106 -3.41 7.05 -11.99
C ASP A 106 -2.37 6.17 -11.27
N GLU A 107 -1.21 5.92 -11.88
CA GLU A 107 -0.12 5.12 -11.31
C GLU A 107 0.46 5.77 -10.04
N VAL A 108 0.64 7.10 -10.02
CA VAL A 108 1.02 7.82 -8.79
C VAL A 108 -0.06 7.68 -7.72
N GLY A 109 -1.34 7.73 -8.11
CA GLY A 109 -2.48 7.49 -7.22
C GLY A 109 -2.47 6.08 -6.62
N HIS A 110 -2.22 5.05 -7.44
CA HIS A 110 -2.11 3.66 -7.00
C HIS A 110 -0.95 3.48 -6.03
N ALA A 111 0.24 4.01 -6.35
CA ALA A 111 1.39 3.99 -5.46
C ALA A 111 1.04 4.60 -4.09
N GLN A 112 0.36 5.76 -4.09
CA GLN A 112 -0.07 6.42 -2.85
C GLN A 112 -1.03 5.55 -2.02
N LEU A 113 -1.99 4.87 -2.65
CA LEU A 113 -2.91 3.98 -1.96
C LEU A 113 -2.18 2.78 -1.37
N LEU A 114 -1.28 2.17 -2.12
CA LEU A 114 -0.50 1.01 -1.65
C LEU A 114 0.45 1.37 -0.50
N TYR A 115 1.11 2.53 -0.56
CA TYR A 115 1.92 3.00 0.57
C TYR A 115 1.09 3.17 1.83
N ARG A 116 -0.14 3.69 1.75
CA ARG A 116 -1.03 3.82 2.91
C ARG A 116 -1.39 2.46 3.51
N VAL A 117 -1.65 1.46 2.67
CA VAL A 117 -1.87 0.08 3.15
C VAL A 117 -0.64 -0.45 3.89
N ALA A 118 0.57 -0.19 3.38
CA ALA A 118 1.80 -0.58 4.07
C ALA A 118 2.04 0.22 5.38
N GLU A 119 1.61 1.48 5.44
CA GLU A 119 1.62 2.27 6.68
C GLU A 119 0.72 1.66 7.75
N ASP A 120 -0.49 1.24 7.37
CA ASP A 120 -1.42 0.53 8.27
C ASP A 120 -0.85 -0.81 8.77
N LEU A 121 0.09 -1.41 8.03
CA LEU A 121 0.80 -2.62 8.44
C LEU A 121 2.01 -2.37 9.35
N GLY A 122 2.47 -1.12 9.48
CA GLY A 122 3.43 -0.70 10.48
C GLY A 122 4.74 -0.09 9.97
N LYS A 123 4.90 0.18 8.67
CA LYS A 123 6.09 0.87 8.13
C LYS A 123 5.71 2.23 7.53
N PRO A 124 6.24 3.35 8.05
CA PRO A 124 5.90 4.68 7.54
C PRO A 124 6.40 4.86 6.11
N ARG A 125 5.68 5.64 5.30
CA ARG A 125 6.04 5.88 3.89
C ARG A 125 7.45 6.41 3.72
N GLU A 126 7.89 7.34 4.56
CA GLU A 126 9.24 7.91 4.51
C GLU A 126 10.33 6.83 4.58
N ALA A 127 10.18 5.86 5.48
CA ALA A 127 11.12 4.74 5.60
C ALA A 127 11.11 3.82 4.37
N MET A 128 9.94 3.63 3.73
CA MET A 128 9.85 2.86 2.47
C MET A 128 10.59 3.57 1.32
N PHE A 129 10.46 4.89 1.24
CA PHE A 129 11.20 5.69 0.26
C PHE A 129 12.71 5.65 0.51
N ASP A 130 13.15 5.78 1.77
CA ASP A 130 14.56 5.67 2.13
C ASP A 130 15.13 4.31 1.72
N ASP A 131 14.39 3.22 1.98
CA ASP A 131 14.79 1.88 1.57
C ASP A 131 14.83 1.70 0.05
N LEU A 132 13.88 2.29 -0.68
CA LEU A 132 13.87 2.27 -2.14
C LEU A 132 15.09 2.99 -2.71
N LEU A 133 15.40 4.18 -2.19
CA LEU A 133 16.55 4.99 -2.62
C LEU A 133 17.89 4.34 -2.25
N ALA A 134 17.95 3.65 -1.12
CA ALA A 134 19.11 2.87 -0.70
C ALA A 134 19.26 1.53 -1.45
N GLY A 135 18.23 1.10 -2.20
CA GLY A 135 18.21 -0.19 -2.91
C GLY A 135 17.94 -1.42 -2.03
N ASN A 136 17.45 -1.19 -0.79
CA ASN A 136 17.13 -2.22 0.19
C ASN A 136 15.82 -2.96 -0.17
N THR A 137 14.88 -2.27 -0.79
CA THR A 137 13.64 -2.85 -1.32
C THR A 137 13.65 -2.93 -2.84
N LYS A 138 12.72 -3.71 -3.39
CA LYS A 138 12.66 -4.04 -4.82
C LYS A 138 11.41 -3.44 -5.46
N PHE A 139 11.45 -3.36 -6.78
CA PHE A 139 10.34 -3.08 -7.67
C PHE A 139 10.46 -4.00 -8.90
N HIS A 140 9.45 -4.05 -9.76
CA HIS A 140 9.49 -4.91 -10.93
C HIS A 140 10.63 -4.56 -11.89
N ASN A 141 11.39 -5.60 -12.30
CA ASN A 141 12.57 -5.46 -13.15
C ASN A 141 12.31 -4.75 -14.50
N VAL A 142 11.07 -4.69 -14.97
CA VAL A 142 10.67 -4.03 -16.22
C VAL A 142 10.89 -2.51 -16.19
N PHE A 143 11.08 -1.92 -15.00
CA PHE A 143 11.25 -0.48 -14.81
C PHE A 143 12.70 -0.05 -14.52
N HIS A 144 13.68 -0.94 -14.71
CA HIS A 144 15.11 -0.58 -14.76
C HIS A 144 15.50 -0.01 -16.13
#